data_AF-A0A661IT48-F1
#
_entry.id   AF-A0A661IT48-F1
#
_cell.length_a   1.000
_cell.length_b   1.000
_cell.length_c   1.000
_cell.angle_alpha   90.00
_cell.angle_beta   90.00
_cell.angle_gamma   90.00
#
_symmetry.space_group_name_H-M   'P 1'
#
loop_
_entity.id
_entity.type
_entity.pdbx_description
1 polymer ?
#
loop_
_entity_poly.entity_id
_entity_poly.type
_entity_poly.pdbx_seq_one_letter_code
_entity_poly.pdbx_strand_id
1 'polypeptide(L)'
;MKLEDAINKYFSRESLIQSICKYQLFYQIGLGSVVLKSIQDFEEAHKKLQELNLQIDTQKVFESIHEIVLHLSRDDNFEEKFDTHLKFTALAQMLNDFVDADKELLNAKPFTDIIYEDIKNNKYFTEDMKKQFDLDYAPVLSIWEDTITNEIAEDIKSVVMEMFTQKPV
;
A
#
# COMPACT_ATOMS: atom_id res chain seq x y z
N MET A 1 20.82 -9.34 -5.63
CA MET A 1 20.08 -10.10 -6.68
C MET A 1 20.18 -9.34 -8.00
N LYS A 2 20.05 -9.96 -9.19
CA LYS A 2 19.93 -9.17 -10.44
C LYS A 2 18.50 -8.62 -10.55
N LEU A 3 18.35 -7.43 -11.15
CA LEU A 3 17.03 -6.78 -11.28
C LEU A 3 16.00 -7.67 -12.01
N GLU A 4 16.40 -8.37 -13.06
CA GLU A 4 15.53 -9.30 -13.79
C GLU A 4 15.03 -10.46 -12.91
N ASP A 5 15.90 -11.01 -12.05
CA ASP A 5 15.51 -12.04 -11.07
C ASP A 5 14.51 -11.48 -10.04
N ALA A 6 14.71 -10.23 -9.62
CA ALA A 6 13.80 -9.53 -8.71
C ALA A 6 12.42 -9.35 -9.34
N ILE A 7 12.35 -8.95 -10.61
CA ILE A 7 11.09 -8.78 -11.34
C ILE A 7 10.38 -10.12 -11.50
N ASN A 8 11.10 -11.15 -11.96
CA ASN A 8 10.54 -12.49 -12.12
C ASN A 8 9.95 -13.04 -10.82
N LYS A 9 10.59 -12.73 -9.68
CA LYS A 9 10.10 -13.12 -8.36
C LYS A 9 8.87 -12.30 -7.95
N TYR A 10 8.98 -10.98 -7.86
CA TYR A 10 7.98 -10.11 -7.23
C TYR A 10 6.78 -9.77 -8.12
N PHE A 11 6.92 -9.92 -9.43
CA PHE A 11 5.83 -9.82 -10.41
C PHE A 11 5.37 -11.20 -10.91
N SER A 12 5.74 -12.28 -10.21
CA SER A 12 5.01 -13.54 -10.36
C SER A 12 3.56 -13.35 -9.88
N ARG A 13 2.60 -14.06 -10.47
CA ARG A 13 1.18 -13.97 -10.08
C ARG A 13 1.00 -14.05 -8.56
N GLU A 14 1.62 -15.03 -7.92
CA GLU A 14 1.52 -15.25 -6.48
C GLU A 14 2.07 -14.06 -5.67
N SER A 15 3.30 -13.61 -5.98
CA SER A 15 3.91 -12.50 -5.25
C SER A 15 3.16 -11.19 -5.48
N LEU A 16 2.62 -10.99 -6.68
CA LEU A 16 1.83 -9.84 -7.03
C LEU A 16 0.52 -9.80 -6.23
N ILE A 17 -0.23 -10.91 -6.23
CA ILE A 17 -1.46 -11.05 -5.43
C ILE A 17 -1.19 -10.77 -3.95
N GLN A 18 -0.14 -11.39 -3.39
CA GLN A 18 0.23 -11.17 -2.00
C GLN A 18 0.58 -9.70 -1.74
N SER A 19 1.34 -9.06 -2.63
CA SER A 19 1.75 -7.66 -2.48
C SER A 19 0.55 -6.71 -2.56
N ILE A 20 -0.36 -6.90 -3.52
CA ILE A 20 -1.59 -6.09 -3.62
C ILE A 20 -2.45 -6.28 -2.37
N CYS A 21 -2.64 -7.52 -1.93
CA CYS A 21 -3.43 -7.83 -0.73
C CYS A 21 -2.86 -7.11 0.51
N LYS A 22 -1.55 -7.25 0.77
CA LYS A 22 -0.88 -6.55 1.87
C LYS A 22 -1.03 -5.04 1.75
N TYR A 23 -0.80 -4.48 0.55
CA TYR A 23 -0.90 -3.05 0.29
C TYR A 23 -2.31 -2.53 0.59
N GLN A 24 -3.34 -3.20 0.08
CA GLN A 24 -4.74 -2.87 0.31
C GLN A 24 -5.06 -2.85 1.81
N LEU A 25 -4.62 -3.87 2.55
CA LEU A 25 -4.91 -3.97 3.98
C LEU A 25 -4.22 -2.86 4.76
N PHE A 26 -2.95 -2.59 4.50
CA PHE A 26 -2.25 -1.47 5.13
C PHE A 26 -2.95 -0.13 4.86
N TYR A 27 -3.37 0.08 3.61
CA TYR A 27 -4.11 1.28 3.22
C TYR A 27 -5.44 1.39 3.96
N GLN A 28 -6.29 0.36 3.91
CA GLN A 28 -7.66 0.42 4.43
C GLN A 28 -7.69 0.47 5.97
N ILE A 29 -6.84 -0.30 6.63
CA ILE A 29 -6.70 -0.27 8.10
C ILE A 29 -6.14 1.09 8.54
N GLY A 30 -5.13 1.60 7.82
CA GLY A 30 -4.60 2.93 8.06
C GLY A 30 -5.66 4.02 7.90
N LEU A 31 -6.47 3.93 6.85
CA LEU A 31 -7.54 4.89 6.56
C LEU A 31 -8.59 4.90 7.67
N GLY A 32 -9.06 3.72 8.09
CA GLY A 32 -10.01 3.61 9.20
C GLY A 32 -9.47 4.27 10.48
N SER A 33 -8.19 4.05 10.79
CA SER A 33 -7.57 4.65 11.96
C SER A 33 -7.32 6.15 11.84
N VAL A 34 -6.95 6.67 10.67
CA VAL A 34 -6.69 8.10 10.53
C VAL A 34 -7.97 8.91 10.65
N VAL A 35 -9.06 8.40 10.05
CA VAL A 35 -10.39 9.01 10.14
C VAL A 35 -10.91 8.96 11.57
N LEU A 36 -10.78 7.82 12.26
CA LEU A 36 -11.15 7.73 13.67
C LEU A 36 -10.32 8.68 14.53
N LYS A 37 -9.02 8.87 14.24
CA LYS A 37 -8.16 9.79 14.97
C LYS A 37 -8.51 11.26 14.74
N SER A 38 -9.01 11.62 13.55
CA SER A 38 -9.41 13.00 13.23
C SER A 38 -10.78 13.37 13.84
N ILE A 39 -11.72 12.42 13.89
CA ILE A 39 -13.11 12.67 14.33
C ILE A 39 -13.35 12.28 15.80
N GLN A 40 -12.67 11.24 16.29
CA GLN A 40 -12.79 10.70 17.66
C GLN A 40 -14.18 10.16 18.05
N ASP A 41 -15.02 9.91 17.06
CA ASP A 41 -16.33 9.25 17.19
C ASP A 41 -16.45 8.14 16.14
N PHE A 42 -16.92 6.96 16.55
CA PHE A 42 -16.98 5.78 15.68
C PHE A 42 -18.08 5.87 14.62
N GLU A 43 -19.26 6.41 14.95
CA GLU A 43 -20.38 6.49 14.01
C GLU A 43 -20.09 7.56 12.96
N GLU A 44 -19.57 8.71 13.38
CA GLU A 44 -19.15 9.78 12.47
C GLU A 44 -17.95 9.35 11.62
N ALA A 45 -16.97 8.62 12.17
CA ALA A 45 -15.87 8.06 11.40
C ALA A 45 -16.35 7.09 10.32
N HIS A 46 -17.33 6.24 10.64
CA HIS A 46 -17.92 5.33 9.66
C HIS A 46 -18.60 6.09 8.52
N LYS A 47 -19.40 7.12 8.85
CA LYS A 47 -20.04 7.98 7.86
C LYS A 47 -19.01 8.70 6.99
N LYS A 48 -17.95 9.25 7.59
CA LYS A 48 -16.87 9.93 6.87
C LYS A 48 -16.13 8.98 5.92
N LEU A 49 -15.86 7.74 6.32
CA LEU A 49 -15.26 6.73 5.43
C LEU A 49 -16.12 6.48 4.18
N GLN A 50 -17.44 6.40 4.35
CA GLN A 50 -18.38 6.26 3.23
C GLN A 50 -18.42 7.51 2.34
N GLU A 51 -18.34 8.71 2.93
CA GLU A 51 -18.34 9.97 2.20
C GLU A 51 -17.04 10.19 1.40
N LEU A 52 -15.90 9.87 2.00
CA LEU A 52 -14.59 9.95 1.35
C LEU A 52 -14.49 8.94 0.19
N ASN A 53 -15.09 7.76 0.36
CA ASN A 53 -15.14 6.68 -0.65
C ASN A 53 -13.77 6.41 -1.30
N LEU A 54 -12.71 6.44 -0.49
CA LEU A 54 -11.35 6.26 -0.96
C LEU A 54 -11.08 4.79 -1.21
N GLN A 55 -10.68 4.50 -2.44
CA GLN A 55 -10.30 3.16 -2.88
C GLN A 55 -8.83 3.17 -3.27
N ILE A 56 -8.19 2.01 -3.15
CA ILE A 56 -6.83 1.88 -3.65
C ILE A 56 -6.82 2.03 -5.17
N ASP A 57 -5.92 2.86 -5.67
CA ASP A 57 -5.62 2.94 -7.08
C ASP A 57 -4.63 1.84 -7.46
N THR A 58 -5.13 0.78 -8.09
CA THR A 58 -4.33 -0.40 -8.46
C THR A 58 -3.11 -0.04 -9.33
N GLN A 59 -3.21 1.01 -10.16
CA GLN A 59 -2.07 1.48 -10.94
C GLN A 59 -0.96 2.01 -10.02
N LYS A 60 -1.29 2.85 -9.04
CA LYS A 60 -0.34 3.34 -8.03
C LYS A 60 0.26 2.20 -7.21
N VAL A 61 -0.50 1.14 -6.94
CA VAL A 61 0.02 -0.06 -6.27
C VAL A 61 1.12 -0.72 -7.12
N PHE A 62 0.89 -0.92 -8.42
CA PHE A 62 1.90 -1.50 -9.30
C PHE A 62 3.14 -0.62 -9.47
N GLU A 63 2.95 0.68 -9.62
CA GLU A 63 4.04 1.66 -9.66
C GLU A 63 4.86 1.61 -8.36
N SER A 64 4.20 1.52 -7.20
CA SER A 64 4.85 1.40 -5.90
C SER A 64 5.66 0.11 -5.77
N ILE A 65 5.09 -1.04 -6.17
CA ILE A 65 5.81 -2.33 -6.15
C ILE A 65 7.02 -2.25 -7.08
N HIS A 66 6.86 -1.67 -8.26
CA HIS A 66 7.93 -1.46 -9.23
C HIS A 66 9.06 -0.60 -8.67
N GLU A 67 8.75 0.53 -8.05
CA GLU A 67 9.73 1.42 -7.43
C GLU A 67 10.48 0.73 -6.29
N ILE A 68 9.78 0.00 -5.42
CA ILE A 68 10.40 -0.75 -4.32
C ILE A 68 11.37 -1.81 -4.87
N VAL A 69 10.95 -2.58 -5.88
CA VAL A 69 11.80 -3.59 -6.54
C VAL A 69 13.01 -2.93 -7.18
N LEU A 70 12.83 -1.81 -7.90
CA LEU A 70 13.92 -1.08 -8.54
C LEU A 70 14.95 -0.60 -7.52
N HIS A 71 14.49 0.07 -6.47
CA HIS A 71 15.35 0.69 -5.46
C HIS A 71 16.09 -0.33 -4.61
N LEU A 72 15.44 -1.45 -4.27
CA LEU A 72 16.02 -2.42 -3.36
C LEU A 72 16.64 -3.65 -4.05
N SER A 73 16.49 -3.82 -5.36
CA SER A 73 17.11 -4.95 -6.10
C SER A 73 18.64 -5.07 -5.90
N ARG A 74 19.29 -3.96 -5.53
CA ARG A 74 20.73 -3.86 -5.26
C ARG A 74 21.10 -3.98 -3.78
N ASP A 75 20.11 -4.11 -2.89
CA ASP A 75 20.29 -4.24 -1.44
C ASP A 75 20.35 -5.73 -1.06
N ASP A 76 21.31 -6.10 -0.23
CA ASP A 76 21.50 -7.50 0.21
C ASP A 76 20.38 -7.96 1.16
N ASN A 77 19.66 -7.01 1.81
CA ASN A 77 18.56 -7.29 2.73
C ASN A 77 17.18 -7.02 2.09
N PHE A 78 17.07 -7.14 0.76
CA PHE A 78 15.86 -6.79 0.03
C PHE A 78 14.60 -7.47 0.58
N GLU A 79 14.65 -8.78 0.83
CA GLU A 79 13.47 -9.55 1.24
C GLU A 79 12.92 -9.08 2.60
N GLU A 80 13.81 -8.78 3.55
CA GLU A 80 13.46 -8.28 4.87
C GLU A 80 12.88 -6.85 4.81
N LYS A 81 13.34 -6.06 3.83
CA LYS A 81 12.95 -4.66 3.66
C LYS A 81 11.67 -4.49 2.85
N PHE A 82 11.38 -5.39 1.91
CA PHE A 82 10.26 -5.25 0.96
C PHE A 82 8.93 -4.99 1.66
N ASP A 83 8.54 -5.85 2.62
CA ASP A 83 7.27 -5.70 3.35
C ASP A 83 7.23 -4.40 4.17
N THR A 84 8.36 -3.97 4.71
CA THR A 84 8.47 -2.70 5.46
C THR A 84 8.25 -1.51 4.54
N HIS A 85 8.87 -1.50 3.36
CA HIS A 85 8.68 -0.47 2.36
C HIS A 85 7.26 -0.48 1.79
N LEU A 86 6.70 -1.66 1.52
CA LEU A 86 5.32 -1.83 1.03
C LEU A 86 4.33 -1.22 2.02
N LYS A 87 4.48 -1.52 3.32
CA LYS A 87 3.66 -0.95 4.39
C LYS A 87 3.84 0.57 4.48
N PHE A 88 5.07 1.05 4.45
CA PHE A 88 5.36 2.49 4.49
C PHE A 88 4.67 3.23 3.33
N THR A 89 4.83 2.74 2.10
CA THR A 89 4.27 3.37 0.90
C THR A 89 2.73 3.35 0.94
N ALA A 90 2.11 2.24 1.33
CA ALA A 90 0.66 2.15 1.46
C ALA A 90 0.09 3.14 2.49
N LEU A 91 0.73 3.26 3.66
CA LEU A 91 0.31 4.18 4.71
C LEU A 91 0.56 5.65 4.34
N ALA A 92 1.67 5.94 3.66
CA ALA A 92 1.96 7.29 3.18
C ALA A 92 0.97 7.72 2.09
N GLN A 93 0.65 6.82 1.16
CA GLN A 93 -0.39 7.08 0.15
C GLN A 93 -1.74 7.30 0.81
N MET A 94 -2.15 6.43 1.74
CA MET A 94 -3.40 6.58 2.49
C MET A 94 -3.51 7.95 3.14
N LEU A 95 -2.45 8.40 3.81
CA LEU A 95 -2.43 9.68 4.49
C LEU A 95 -2.61 10.84 3.51
N ASN A 96 -1.92 10.79 2.36
CA ASN A 96 -2.05 11.81 1.32
C ASN A 96 -3.47 11.82 0.74
N ASP A 97 -4.00 10.66 0.35
CA ASP A 97 -5.34 10.53 -0.20
C ASP A 97 -6.41 11.03 0.79
N PHE A 98 -6.27 10.74 2.09
CA PHE A 98 -7.16 11.24 3.14
C PHE A 98 -7.13 12.77 3.24
N VAL A 99 -5.93 13.36 3.33
CA VAL A 99 -5.76 14.82 3.47
C VAL A 99 -6.24 15.55 2.22
N ASP A 100 -6.00 14.97 1.06
CA ASP A 100 -6.45 15.54 -0.21
C ASP A 100 -7.97 15.47 -0.35
N ALA A 101 -8.61 14.41 0.15
CA ALA A 101 -10.06 14.25 0.08
C ALA A 101 -10.82 15.04 1.17
N ASP A 102 -10.30 15.12 2.39
CA ASP A 102 -10.96 15.79 3.50
C ASP A 102 -10.69 17.30 3.53
N LYS A 103 -11.48 18.05 2.75
CA LYS A 103 -11.38 19.51 2.68
C LYS A 103 -11.74 20.23 3.98
N GLU A 104 -12.35 19.54 4.94
CA GLU A 104 -12.76 20.10 6.23
C GLU A 104 -11.75 19.82 7.34
N LEU A 105 -10.66 19.10 7.04
CA LEU A 105 -9.63 18.74 8.01
C LEU A 105 -8.96 19.99 8.59
N LEU A 106 -9.28 20.28 9.86
CA LEU A 106 -8.67 21.37 10.60
C LEU A 106 -7.22 21.06 10.93
N ASN A 107 -6.34 22.07 10.81
CA ASN A 107 -4.91 21.92 11.06
C ASN A 107 -4.27 20.75 10.28
N ALA A 108 -4.69 20.58 9.02
CA ALA A 108 -4.24 19.48 8.16
C ALA A 108 -2.72 19.28 8.20
N LYS A 109 -1.92 20.33 7.99
CA LYS A 109 -0.46 20.21 7.97
C LYS A 109 0.13 19.65 9.28
N PRO A 110 -0.08 20.26 10.47
CA PRO A 110 0.37 19.67 11.72
C PRO A 110 -0.13 18.23 11.96
N PHE A 111 -1.38 17.94 11.61
CA PHE A 111 -1.94 16.60 11.74
C PHE A 111 -1.21 15.58 10.87
N THR A 112 -1.02 15.90 9.59
CA THR A 112 -0.29 15.09 8.61
C THR A 112 1.16 14.88 9.03
N ASP A 113 1.86 15.94 9.45
CA ASP A 113 3.27 15.87 9.83
C ASP A 113 3.47 14.91 11.02
N ILE A 114 2.56 14.90 12.01
CA ILE A 114 2.59 13.97 13.15
C ILE A 114 2.41 12.52 12.69
N ILE A 115 1.37 12.25 11.89
CA ILE A 115 1.06 10.88 11.46
C ILE A 115 2.13 10.34 10.52
N TYR A 116 2.63 11.16 9.60
CA TYR A 116 3.71 10.79 8.71
C TYR A 116 4.98 10.41 9.48
N GLU A 117 5.32 11.17 10.52
CA GLU A 117 6.48 10.86 11.36
C GLU A 117 6.27 9.57 12.17
N ASP A 118 5.04 9.27 12.61
CA ASP A 118 4.70 7.97 13.21
C ASP A 118 4.83 6.81 12.20
N ILE A 119 4.40 7.00 10.95
CA ILE A 119 4.54 6.00 9.87
C ILE A 119 6.02 5.73 9.59
N LYS A 120 6.80 6.79 9.37
CA LYS A 120 8.24 6.75 9.09
C LYS A 120 9.03 6.07 10.21
N ASN A 121 8.65 6.30 11.47
CA ASN A 121 9.29 5.68 12.63
C ASN A 121 8.69 4.31 13.01
N ASN A 122 7.83 3.73 12.17
CA ASN A 122 7.16 2.44 12.40
C ASN A 122 6.36 2.37 13.72
N LYS A 123 5.78 3.50 14.14
CA LYS A 123 4.96 3.64 15.35
C LYS A 123 3.46 3.70 15.06
N TYR A 124 3.08 3.97 13.81
CA TYR A 124 1.68 4.13 13.42
C TYR A 124 0.90 2.79 13.42
N PHE A 125 1.49 1.73 12.88
CA PHE A 125 0.81 0.45 12.70
C PHE A 125 0.84 -0.38 14.00
N THR A 126 -0.25 -0.32 14.77
CA THR A 126 -0.33 -0.89 16.13
C THR A 126 -0.59 -2.40 16.15
N GLU A 127 -0.49 -3.02 17.33
CA GLU A 127 -0.83 -4.44 17.50
C GLU A 127 -2.31 -4.74 17.20
N ASP A 128 -3.23 -3.81 17.46
CA ASP A 128 -4.64 -4.02 17.13
C ASP A 128 -4.89 -3.92 15.62
N MET A 129 -4.18 -3.01 14.94
CA MET A 129 -4.17 -2.98 13.47
C MET A 129 -3.61 -4.26 12.88
N LYS A 130 -2.56 -4.81 13.49
CA LYS A 130 -1.96 -6.08 13.08
C LYS A 130 -2.93 -7.25 13.27
N LYS A 131 -3.68 -7.30 14.37
CA LYS A 131 -4.73 -8.32 14.56
C LYS A 131 -5.80 -8.20 13.48
N GLN A 132 -6.24 -6.98 13.16
CA GLN A 132 -7.22 -6.77 12.08
C GLN A 132 -6.67 -7.23 10.73
N PHE A 133 -5.41 -6.90 10.45
CA PHE A 133 -4.71 -7.35 9.25
C PHE A 133 -4.70 -8.89 9.15
N ASP A 134 -4.32 -9.58 10.22
CA ASP A 134 -4.25 -11.04 10.25
C ASP A 134 -5.64 -11.68 10.04
N LEU A 135 -6.71 -11.07 10.56
CA LEU A 135 -8.09 -11.51 10.37
C LEU A 135 -8.57 -11.32 8.93
N ASP A 136 -8.22 -10.20 8.31
CA ASP A 136 -8.71 -9.81 6.99
C ASP A 136 -7.83 -10.36 5.85
N TYR A 137 -6.62 -10.86 6.14
CA TYR A 137 -5.68 -11.29 5.12
C TYR A 137 -6.23 -12.38 4.20
N ALA A 138 -6.71 -13.48 4.77
CA ALA A 138 -7.23 -14.60 3.99
C ALA A 138 -8.44 -14.22 3.10
N PRO A 139 -9.51 -13.56 3.60
CA PRO A 139 -10.63 -13.19 2.76
C PRO A 139 -10.25 -12.17 1.66
N VAL A 140 -9.38 -11.19 1.96
CA VAL A 140 -8.93 -10.23 0.94
C VAL A 140 -8.01 -10.88 -0.09
N LEU A 141 -7.14 -11.80 0.32
CA LEU A 141 -6.28 -12.56 -0.59
C LEU A 141 -7.12 -13.33 -1.61
N SER A 142 -8.17 -14.02 -1.17
CA SER A 142 -9.06 -14.79 -2.04
C SER A 142 -9.70 -13.92 -3.14
N ILE A 143 -10.06 -12.68 -2.84
CA ILE A 143 -10.61 -11.74 -3.84
C ILE A 143 -9.59 -11.47 -4.94
N TRP A 144 -8.32 -11.25 -4.56
CA TRP A 144 -7.25 -11.01 -5.52
C TRP A 144 -6.83 -12.25 -6.29
N GLU A 145 -6.92 -13.43 -5.68
CA GLU A 145 -6.73 -14.71 -6.39
C GLU A 145 -7.73 -14.90 -7.51
N ASP A 146 -8.99 -14.53 -7.29
CA ASP A 146 -10.05 -14.59 -8.31
C ASP A 146 -9.91 -13.49 -9.37
N THR A 147 -9.32 -12.34 -9.01
CA THR A 147 -9.21 -11.16 -9.88
C THR A 147 -7.98 -11.21 -10.78
N ILE A 148 -6.81 -11.58 -10.25
CA ILE A 148 -5.55 -11.59 -10.99
C ILE A 148 -5.33 -12.97 -11.59
N THR A 149 -5.63 -13.11 -12.87
CA THR A 149 -5.33 -14.31 -13.65
C THR A 149 -3.85 -14.39 -14.01
N ASN A 150 -3.38 -15.53 -14.53
CA ASN A 150 -2.02 -15.63 -15.07
C ASN A 150 -1.78 -14.66 -16.22
N GLU A 151 -2.78 -14.44 -17.07
CA GLU A 151 -2.71 -13.51 -18.20
C GLU A 151 -2.50 -12.07 -17.69
N ILE A 152 -3.31 -11.63 -16.72
CA ILE A 152 -3.18 -10.30 -16.11
C ILE A 152 -1.80 -10.13 -15.46
N ALA A 153 -1.31 -11.15 -14.76
CA ALA A 153 0.00 -11.08 -14.13
C ALA A 153 1.15 -10.95 -15.16
N GLU A 154 1.07 -11.68 -16.28
CA GLU A 154 2.06 -11.57 -17.36
C GLU A 154 1.98 -10.22 -18.09
N ASP A 155 0.78 -9.68 -18.29
CA ASP A 155 0.60 -8.34 -18.86
C ASP A 155 1.21 -7.26 -17.97
N ILE A 156 0.93 -7.30 -16.66
CA ILE A 156 1.52 -6.37 -15.67
C ILE A 156 3.04 -6.49 -15.68
N LYS A 157 3.55 -7.72 -15.64
CA LYS A 157 4.99 -7.98 -15.67
C LYS A 157 5.63 -7.44 -16.94
N SER A 158 4.96 -7.57 -18.09
CA SER A 158 5.44 -7.04 -19.38
C SER A 158 5.51 -5.51 -19.37
N VAL A 159 4.45 -4.83 -18.90
CA VAL A 159 4.43 -3.36 -18.76
C VAL A 159 5.56 -2.89 -17.84
N VAL A 160 5.72 -3.55 -16.70
CA VAL A 160 6.78 -3.28 -15.73
C VAL A 160 8.16 -3.45 -16.36
N MET A 161 8.39 -4.52 -17.11
CA MET A 161 9.63 -4.74 -17.88
C MET A 161 9.88 -3.63 -18.92
N GLU A 162 8.84 -3.15 -19.59
CA GLU A 162 8.95 -2.05 -20.55
C GLU A 162 9.33 -0.73 -19.88
N MET A 163 8.72 -0.40 -18.73
CA MET A 163 9.07 0.77 -17.92
C MET A 163 10.55 0.77 -17.52
N PHE A 164 11.15 -0.41 -17.30
CA PHE A 164 12.57 -0.54 -17.00
C PHE A 164 13.49 -0.34 -18.22
N THR A 165 13.07 -0.77 -19.41
CA THR A 165 13.88 -0.64 -20.63
C THR A 165 13.92 0.79 -21.17
N GLN A 166 12.89 1.59 -20.87
CA GLN A 166 12.86 3.02 -21.13
C GLN A 166 13.63 3.75 -20.02
N LYS A 167 14.95 3.88 -20.17
CA LYS A 167 15.74 4.80 -19.33
C LYS A 167 15.10 6.20 -19.34
N PRO A 168 14.99 6.90 -18.20
CA PRO A 168 14.99 8.35 -18.23
C PRO A 168 16.31 8.79 -18.85
N VAL A 169 16.22 9.51 -19.97
CA VAL A 169 17.35 10.26 -20.57
C VAL A 169 17.80 11.35 -19.62
#